data_AF-A0A381VHN9-F1
#
_entry.id   AF-A0A381VHN9-F1
#
_cell.length_a   1.000
_cell.length_b   1.000
_cell.length_c   1.000
_cell.angle_alpha   90.00
_cell.angle_beta   90.00
_cell.angle_gamma   90.00
#
_symmetry.space_group_name_H-M   'P 1'
#
loop_
_entity.id
_entity.type
_entity.pdbx_description
1 polymer ?
#
loop_
_entity_poly.entity_id
_entity_poly.type
_entity_poly.pdbx_seq_one_letter_code
_entity_poly.pdbx_strand_id
1 'polypeptide(L)'
;VDRGVTAETSGPVDRDLPQPAAQKAIPMSLLAPGQLQYALAALLMLTGLYGMLAKTNLARKLMAMNVMQVAVIVFFIALAVRSGGSPPIEIEHAATQIEPAYANPLPHALMLTAIVVSVSTTGVALALLVRVHRRFRTLDESKLLDRLRE
;
A
#
# COMPACT_ATOMS: atom_id res chain seq x y z
N VAL A 1 -47.68 -62.52 -16.25
CA VAL A 1 -47.02 -61.37 -15.61
C VAL A 1 -45.65 -61.86 -15.18
N ASP A 2 -44.71 -61.78 -16.11
CA ASP A 2 -43.35 -62.31 -15.94
C ASP A 2 -42.36 -61.15 -16.04
N ARG A 3 -41.50 -61.04 -15.03
CA ARG A 3 -40.06 -60.78 -15.12
C ARG A 3 -39.50 -60.62 -13.71
N GLY A 4 -38.78 -61.64 -13.26
CA GLY A 4 -37.57 -61.38 -12.47
C GLY A 4 -36.51 -60.75 -13.37
N VAL A 5 -35.55 -60.06 -12.77
CA VAL A 5 -34.10 -60.16 -13.03
C VAL A 5 -33.39 -59.11 -12.16
N THR A 6 -32.37 -59.62 -11.50
CA THR A 6 -31.40 -59.04 -10.59
C THR A 6 -30.30 -58.24 -11.30
N ALA A 7 -29.60 -57.46 -10.47
CA ALA A 7 -28.16 -57.15 -10.54
C ALA A 7 -27.65 -56.04 -11.46
N GLU A 8 -26.95 -55.10 -10.80
CA GLU A 8 -25.71 -54.40 -11.19
C GLU A 8 -25.56 -53.81 -12.59
N THR A 9 -25.31 -52.49 -12.63
CA THR A 9 -24.12 -51.83 -13.24
C THR A 9 -24.42 -50.32 -13.28
N SER A 10 -23.81 -49.53 -12.39
CA SER A 10 -22.53 -48.85 -12.66
C SER A 10 -22.46 -48.22 -14.06
N GLY A 11 -23.35 -47.26 -14.33
CA GLY A 11 -23.19 -46.29 -15.43
C GLY A 11 -22.40 -45.07 -14.93
N PRO A 12 -21.53 -44.46 -15.76
CA PRO A 12 -20.55 -43.49 -15.30
C PRO A 12 -21.25 -42.20 -14.88
N VAL A 13 -20.83 -41.67 -13.73
CA VAL A 13 -21.16 -40.30 -13.33
C VAL A 13 -20.37 -39.38 -14.26
N ASP A 14 -20.96 -39.03 -15.39
CA ASP A 14 -20.46 -37.99 -16.30
C ASP A 14 -20.50 -36.64 -15.57
N ARG A 15 -19.39 -36.36 -14.87
CA ARG A 15 -19.02 -35.03 -14.39
C ARG A 15 -18.36 -34.29 -15.54
N ASP A 16 -19.16 -33.89 -16.52
CA ASP A 16 -18.78 -32.81 -17.44
C ASP A 16 -18.95 -31.47 -16.73
N LEU A 17 -18.08 -31.25 -15.74
CA LEU A 17 -17.78 -29.90 -15.29
C LEU A 17 -16.77 -29.34 -16.30
N PRO A 18 -17.07 -28.23 -17.00
CA PRO A 18 -16.09 -27.59 -17.85
C PRO A 18 -14.88 -27.17 -16.99
N GLN A 19 -13.78 -27.90 -17.14
CA GLN A 19 -12.49 -27.50 -16.58
C GLN A 19 -12.06 -26.21 -17.30
N PRO A 20 -11.79 -25.10 -16.57
CA PRO A 20 -11.10 -23.97 -17.16
C PRO A 20 -9.62 -24.33 -17.35
N ALA A 21 -9.35 -25.15 -18.37
CA ALA A 21 -8.02 -25.35 -18.91
C ALA A 21 -7.62 -24.10 -19.69
N ALA A 22 -7.11 -23.08 -19.01
CA ALA A 22 -6.10 -22.14 -19.50
C ALA A 22 -5.82 -21.01 -18.48
N GLN A 23 -5.47 -21.35 -17.25
CA GLN A 23 -4.55 -20.51 -16.48
C GLN A 23 -3.17 -20.69 -17.13
N LYS A 24 -3.01 -20.07 -18.30
CA LYS A 24 -1.79 -20.09 -19.09
C LYS A 24 -0.68 -19.55 -18.20
N ALA A 25 0.24 -20.44 -17.88
CA ALA A 25 1.43 -20.18 -17.11
C ALA A 25 2.09 -18.89 -17.59
N ILE A 26 2.30 -17.97 -16.65
CA ILE A 26 3.39 -17.00 -16.73
C ILE A 26 4.54 -17.63 -15.94
N PRO A 27 5.44 -18.39 -16.59
CA PRO A 27 6.70 -18.76 -15.96
C PRO A 27 7.66 -17.57 -16.09
N MET A 28 7.58 -16.63 -15.15
CA MET A 28 8.70 -15.72 -14.87
C MET A 28 9.00 -15.74 -13.37
N SER A 29 9.72 -16.79 -13.01
CA SER A 29 10.85 -16.79 -12.08
C SER A 29 10.75 -15.95 -10.80
N LEU A 30 10.66 -16.68 -9.69
CA LEU A 30 11.69 -16.69 -8.64
C LEU A 30 11.96 -15.38 -7.87
N LEU A 31 10.95 -14.52 -7.73
CA LEU A 31 10.94 -13.52 -6.68
C LEU A 31 9.65 -13.71 -5.90
N ALA A 32 9.74 -14.23 -4.68
CA ALA A 32 8.59 -14.33 -3.80
C ALA A 32 7.89 -12.97 -3.79
N PRO A 33 6.61 -12.85 -4.23
CA PRO A 33 5.96 -11.56 -4.47
C PRO A 33 5.95 -10.67 -3.21
N GLY A 34 6.04 -11.28 -2.02
CA GLY A 34 6.24 -10.56 -0.76
C GLY A 34 7.54 -9.75 -0.70
N GLN A 35 8.69 -10.29 -1.15
CA GLN A 35 9.97 -9.58 -1.08
C GLN A 35 10.04 -8.37 -2.03
N LEU A 36 9.37 -8.44 -3.19
CA LEU A 36 9.30 -7.32 -4.13
C LEU A 36 8.51 -6.14 -3.56
N GLN A 37 7.41 -6.40 -2.84
CA GLN A 37 6.61 -5.35 -2.20
C GLN A 37 7.41 -4.61 -1.13
N TYR A 38 8.19 -5.33 -0.31
CA TYR A 38 9.08 -4.73 0.68
C TYR A 38 10.22 -3.94 0.04
N ALA A 39 10.86 -4.48 -1.01
CA ALA A 39 11.94 -3.82 -1.72
C ALA A 39 11.47 -2.55 -2.44
N LEU A 40 10.29 -2.58 -3.07
CA LEU A 40 9.69 -1.42 -3.74
C LEU A 40 9.37 -0.32 -2.73
N ALA A 41 8.78 -0.67 -1.58
CA ALA A 41 8.49 0.29 -0.53
C ALA A 41 9.77 0.91 0.10
N ALA A 42 10.81 0.09 0.31
CA ALA A 42 12.11 0.58 0.76
C ALA A 42 12.77 1.52 -0.25
N LEU A 43 12.65 1.24 -1.55
CA LEU A 43 13.18 2.08 -2.62
C LEU A 43 12.41 3.40 -2.74
N LEU A 44 11.07 3.38 -2.59
CA LEU A 44 10.27 4.61 -2.47
C LEU A 44 10.69 5.46 -1.26
N MET A 45 10.96 4.83 -0.11
CA MET A 45 11.42 5.54 1.08
C MET A 45 12.80 6.19 0.87
N LEU A 46 13.74 5.46 0.24
CA LEU A 46 15.07 5.98 -0.09
C LEU A 46 15.03 7.15 -1.08
N THR A 47 14.18 7.07 -2.11
CA THR A 47 14.01 8.16 -3.09
C THR A 47 13.39 9.40 -2.45
N GLY A 48 12.41 9.25 -1.55
CA GLY A 48 11.84 10.35 -0.77
C GLY A 48 12.89 11.04 0.12
N LEU A 49 13.69 10.25 0.84
CA LEU A 49 14.76 10.76 1.70
C LEU A 49 15.85 11.47 0.89
N TYR A 50 16.30 10.87 -0.22
CA TYR A 50 17.27 11.47 -1.13
C TYR A 50 16.78 12.80 -1.69
N GLY A 51 15.50 12.88 -2.08
CA GLY A 51 14.86 14.10 -2.56
C GLY A 51 14.86 15.24 -1.53
N MET A 52 14.75 14.93 -0.24
CA MET A 52 14.76 15.92 0.84
C MET A 52 16.17 16.48 1.11
N LEU A 53 17.20 15.65 1.02
CA LEU A 53 18.59 16.04 1.28
C LEU A 53 19.23 16.79 0.09
N ALA A 54 18.94 16.39 -1.14
CA ALA A 54 19.64 16.89 -2.33
C ALA A 54 19.22 18.30 -2.79
N LYS A 55 18.15 18.88 -2.25
CA LYS A 55 17.61 20.16 -2.73
C LYS A 55 17.90 21.30 -1.75
N THR A 56 18.49 22.39 -2.23
CA THR A 56 18.83 23.58 -1.42
C THR A 56 17.68 24.56 -1.23
N ASN A 57 16.63 24.47 -2.05
CA ASN A 57 15.48 25.35 -1.97
C ASN A 57 14.42 24.78 -1.01
N LEU A 58 14.00 25.58 -0.03
CA LEU A 58 13.04 25.20 1.02
C LEU A 58 11.69 24.73 0.45
N ALA A 59 11.20 25.35 -0.63
CA ALA A 59 9.93 24.94 -1.24
C ALA A 59 10.04 23.54 -1.87
N ARG A 60 11.20 23.24 -2.45
CA ARG A 60 11.46 21.93 -3.04
C ARG A 60 11.69 20.85 -1.98
N LYS A 61 12.28 21.20 -0.83
CA LYS A 61 12.34 20.34 0.35
C LYS A 61 10.94 20.02 0.89
N LEU A 62 10.04 21.00 0.95
CA LEU A 62 8.65 20.77 1.39
C LEU A 62 7.92 19.78 0.47
N MET A 63 8.08 19.93 -0.85
CA MET A 63 7.50 18.97 -1.80
C MET A 63 8.11 17.57 -1.64
N ALA A 64 9.42 17.46 -1.43
CA ALA A 64 10.08 16.18 -1.17
C ALA A 64 9.63 15.54 0.16
N MET A 65 9.40 16.34 1.20
CA MET A 65 8.86 15.87 2.48
C MET A 65 7.47 15.24 2.33
N ASN A 66 6.59 15.85 1.52
CA ASN A 66 5.26 15.28 1.26
C ASN A 66 5.36 13.92 0.53
N VAL A 67 6.24 13.81 -0.46
CA VAL A 67 6.52 12.52 -1.14
C VAL A 67 7.05 11.48 -0.15
N MET A 68 7.93 11.87 0.78
CA MET A 68 8.43 10.99 1.82
C MET A 68 7.32 10.52 2.78
N GLN A 69 6.37 11.39 3.15
CA GLN A 69 5.21 11.00 3.97
C GLN A 69 4.35 9.93 3.27
N VAL A 70 4.09 10.08 1.97
CA VAL A 70 3.37 9.08 1.17
C VAL A 70 4.16 7.77 1.07
N ALA A 71 5.49 7.83 0.90
CA ALA A 71 6.34 6.64 0.85
C ALA A 71 6.28 5.82 2.16
N VAL A 72 6.25 6.48 3.32
CA VAL A 72 6.09 5.83 4.63
C VAL A 72 4.72 5.14 4.73
N ILE A 73 3.65 5.77 4.27
CA ILE A 73 2.30 5.17 4.25
C ILE A 73 2.29 3.90 3.39
N VAL A 74 2.85 3.96 2.17
CA VAL A 74 2.95 2.80 1.27
C VAL A 74 3.81 1.68 1.89
N PHE A 75 4.87 2.04 2.60
CA PHE A 75 5.72 1.09 3.32
C PHE A 75 4.98 0.38 4.44
N PHE A 76 4.20 1.10 5.24
CA PHE A 76 3.37 0.48 6.27
C PHE A 76 2.26 -0.40 5.67
N ILE A 77 1.66 -0.01 4.55
CA ILE A 77 0.70 -0.85 3.84
C ILE A 77 1.36 -2.16 3.40
N ALA A 78 2.55 -2.09 2.79
CA ALA A 78 3.30 -3.28 2.39
C ALA A 78 3.63 -4.21 3.57
N LEU A 79 3.93 -3.66 4.75
CA LEU A 79 4.09 -4.41 6.01
C LEU A 79 2.78 -5.01 6.54
N ALA A 80 1.66 -4.30 6.35
CA ALA A 80 0.34 -4.74 6.79
C ALA A 80 -0.25 -5.85 5.90
N VAL A 81 0.17 -5.96 4.63
CA VAL A 81 -0.24 -7.07 3.75
C VAL A 81 0.43 -8.36 4.22
N ARG A 82 -0.24 -9.07 5.14
CA ARG A 82 0.08 -10.45 5.48
C ARG A 82 -0.85 -11.38 4.70
N SER A 83 -0.26 -12.38 4.05
CA SER A 83 -0.93 -13.41 3.25
C SER A 83 -2.13 -14.02 3.98
N GLY A 84 -3.36 -13.63 3.59
CA GLY A 84 -4.62 -14.20 4.10
C GLY A 84 -5.73 -13.22 4.53
N GLY A 85 -5.51 -11.90 4.54
CA GLY A 85 -6.53 -10.92 4.98
C GLY A 85 -7.58 -10.63 3.90
N SER A 86 -8.79 -11.15 4.07
CA SER A 86 -9.96 -10.79 3.25
C SER A 86 -10.48 -9.41 3.68
N PRO A 87 -10.99 -8.55 2.76
CA PRO A 87 -11.62 -7.29 3.13
C PRO A 87 -12.82 -7.54 4.08
N PRO A 88 -12.97 -6.80 5.19
CA PRO A 88 -14.09 -6.97 6.10
C PRO A 88 -15.32 -6.31 5.47
N ILE A 89 -15.93 -7.02 4.53
CA ILE A 89 -17.28 -6.73 4.03
C ILE A 89 -18.17 -7.71 4.79
N GLU A 90 -18.95 -7.19 5.73
CA GLU A 90 -20.05 -7.94 6.35
C GLU A 90 -21.05 -8.26 5.23
N ILE A 91 -20.90 -9.44 4.60
CA ILE A 91 -21.93 -10.00 3.74
C ILE A 91 -22.82 -10.80 4.68
N GLU A 92 -24.00 -10.24 4.98
CA GLU A 92 -24.97 -10.75 5.95
C GLU A 92 -25.45 -12.20 5.67
N HIS A 93 -25.01 -12.88 4.61
CA HIS A 93 -25.57 -14.17 4.16
C HIS A 93 -24.48 -15.19 3.78
N ALA A 94 -23.51 -15.45 4.66
CA ALA A 94 -22.63 -16.60 4.51
C ALA A 94 -22.40 -17.30 5.85
N ALA A 95 -23.44 -17.97 6.33
CA ALA A 95 -23.35 -18.99 7.36
C ALA A 95 -22.60 -20.22 6.82
N THR A 96 -21.27 -20.15 6.66
CA THR A 96 -20.42 -21.35 6.59
C THR A 96 -18.97 -21.02 6.97
N GLN A 97 -18.61 -21.41 8.19
CA GLN A 97 -17.28 -21.80 8.67
C GLN A 97 -16.06 -21.42 7.78
N ILE A 98 -15.67 -20.15 7.80
CA ILE A 98 -14.29 -19.74 7.56
C ILE A 98 -14.01 -18.69 8.64
N GLU A 99 -13.10 -19.00 9.56
CA GLU A 99 -12.55 -18.05 10.54
C GLU A 99 -12.36 -16.70 9.85
N PRO A 100 -13.13 -15.65 10.20
CA PRO A 100 -13.02 -14.38 9.51
C PRO A 100 -11.64 -13.85 9.86
N ALA A 101 -10.71 -13.97 8.92
CA ALA A 101 -9.41 -13.31 8.97
C ALA A 101 -9.67 -11.80 8.81
N TYR A 102 -10.19 -11.19 9.88
CA TYR A 102 -10.46 -9.77 9.97
C TYR A 102 -9.16 -9.03 9.65
N ALA A 103 -9.24 -8.08 8.73
CA ALA A 103 -8.15 -7.15 8.49
C ALA A 103 -7.80 -6.47 9.82
N ASN A 104 -6.51 -6.51 10.18
CA ASN A 104 -6.06 -5.90 11.43
C ASN A 104 -6.40 -4.40 11.40
N PRO A 105 -7.28 -3.90 12.30
CA PRO A 105 -7.70 -2.49 12.29
C PRO A 105 -6.58 -1.55 12.77
N LEU A 106 -5.52 -2.07 13.41
CA LEU A 106 -4.40 -1.27 13.91
C LEU A 106 -3.69 -0.49 12.79
N PRO A 107 -3.16 -1.14 11.73
CA PRO A 107 -2.53 -0.41 10.63
C PRO A 107 -3.47 0.60 9.95
N HIS A 108 -4.75 0.28 9.79
CA HIS A 108 -5.70 1.16 9.12
C HIS A 108 -5.92 2.47 9.91
N ALA A 109 -6.11 2.38 11.23
CA ALA A 109 -6.22 3.55 12.09
C ALA A 109 -4.92 4.38 12.09
N LEU A 110 -3.76 3.73 12.12
CA LEU A 110 -2.46 4.41 12.06
C LEU A 110 -2.22 5.13 10.71
N MET A 111 -2.77 4.64 9.61
CA MET A 111 -2.65 5.33 8.31
C MET A 111 -3.51 6.59 8.28
N LEU A 112 -4.74 6.56 8.81
CA LEU A 112 -5.61 7.74 8.87
C LEU A 112 -4.97 8.87 9.68
N THR A 113 -4.34 8.54 10.83
CA THR A 113 -3.64 9.54 11.64
C THR A 113 -2.40 10.08 10.94
N ALA A 114 -1.62 9.23 10.25
CA ALA A 114 -0.46 9.66 9.46
C ALA A 114 -0.87 10.64 8.34
N ILE A 115 -1.97 10.39 7.65
CA ILE A 115 -2.48 11.27 6.60
C ILE A 115 -2.87 12.63 7.18
N VAL A 116 -3.63 12.67 8.28
CA VAL A 116 -4.07 13.95 8.87
C VAL A 116 -2.86 14.77 9.34
N VAL A 117 -1.91 14.15 10.04
CA VAL A 117 -0.69 14.83 10.52
C VAL A 117 0.17 15.34 9.36
N SER A 118 0.25 14.59 8.26
CA SER A 118 1.00 15.00 7.07
C SER A 118 0.46 16.28 6.42
N VAL A 119 -0.86 16.39 6.28
CA VAL A 119 -1.53 17.58 5.73
C VAL A 119 -1.41 18.76 6.70
N SER A 120 -1.58 18.55 8.01
CA SER A 120 -1.42 19.60 9.02
C SER A 120 0.01 20.17 9.05
N THR A 121 1.02 19.30 9.06
CA THR A 121 2.43 19.72 9.06
C THR A 121 2.81 20.44 7.77
N THR A 122 2.29 20.00 6.62
CA THR A 122 2.49 20.68 5.33
C THR A 122 1.87 22.09 5.34
N GLY A 123 0.67 22.26 5.90
CA GLY A 123 0.03 23.57 6.04
C GLY A 123 0.83 24.53 6.92
N VAL A 124 1.30 24.07 8.07
CA VAL A 124 2.16 24.86 8.97
C VAL A 124 3.49 25.21 8.30
N ALA A 125 4.12 24.25 7.62
CA ALA A 125 5.37 24.48 6.91
C ALA A 125 5.19 25.53 5.80
N LEU A 126 4.11 25.45 5.02
CA LEU A 126 3.83 26.43 3.97
C LEU A 126 3.57 27.83 4.55
N ALA A 127 2.84 27.93 5.66
CA ALA A 127 2.63 29.20 6.36
C ALA A 127 3.96 29.81 6.84
N LEU A 128 4.87 28.98 7.34
CA LEU A 128 6.22 29.40 7.73
C LEU A 128 7.03 29.85 6.51
N LEU A 129 7.00 29.09 5.40
CA LEU A 129 7.66 29.44 4.15
C LEU A 129 7.19 30.80 3.61
N VAL A 130 5.88 31.07 3.62
CA VAL A 130 5.33 32.36 3.20
C VAL A 130 5.82 33.48 4.11
N ARG A 131 5.87 33.25 5.43
CA ARG A 131 6.37 34.23 6.40
C ARG A 131 7.86 34.54 6.21
N VAL A 132 8.67 33.52 5.97
CA VAL A 132 10.11 33.66 5.65
C VAL A 132 10.28 34.40 4.32
N HIS A 133 9.52 34.03 3.29
CA HIS A 133 9.60 34.68 1.99
C HIS A 133 9.24 36.17 2.06
N ARG A 134 8.24 36.55 2.87
CA ARG A 134 7.89 37.95 3.10
C ARG A 134 9.00 38.75 3.76
N ARG A 135 9.79 38.14 4.65
CA ARG A 135 10.86 38.83 5.40
C ARG A 135 12.19 38.87 4.65
N PHE A 136 12.60 37.77 4.04
CA PHE A 136 13.94 37.62 3.43
C PHE A 136 13.92 37.65 1.89
N ARG A 137 12.74 37.58 1.26
CA ARG A 137 12.54 37.47 -0.21
C ARG A 137 13.32 36.35 -0.90
N THR A 138 13.88 35.42 -0.14
CA THR A 138 14.58 34.22 -0.64
C THR A 138 13.98 32.97 0.01
N LEU A 139 13.95 31.88 -0.75
CA LEU A 139 13.60 30.53 -0.30
C LEU A 139 14.79 29.58 -0.44
N ASP A 140 15.95 30.11 -0.80
CA ASP A 140 17.20 29.36 -0.88
C ASP A 140 17.84 29.31 0.51
N GLU A 141 18.09 28.10 0.99
CA GLU A 141 18.62 27.87 2.34
C GLU A 141 20.02 28.45 2.50
N SER A 142 20.86 28.34 1.47
CA SER A 142 22.21 28.92 1.42
C SER A 142 22.17 30.43 1.69
N LYS A 143 21.37 31.16 0.90
CA LYS A 143 21.20 32.61 1.02
C LYS A 143 20.54 33.04 2.32
N LEU A 144 19.68 32.21 2.90
CA LEU A 144 19.06 32.47 4.20
C LEU A 144 20.08 32.36 5.33
N LEU A 145 20.97 31.35 5.28
CA LEU A 145 22.02 31.17 6.28
C LEU A 145 23.05 32.31 6.24
N ASP A 146 23.38 32.81 5.05
CA ASP A 146 24.29 33.95 4.90
C ASP A 146 23.69 35.23 5.53
N ARG A 147 22.43 35.53 5.23
CA ARG A 147 21.68 36.68 5.79
C ARG A 147 21.46 36.63 7.31
N LEU A 148 21.59 35.44 7.92
CA LEU A 148 21.46 35.23 9.37
C LEU A 148 22.79 35.37 10.11
N ARG A 149 23.92 35.28 9.40
CA ARG A 149 25.26 35.43 9.96
C ARG A 149 25.76 36.88 9.92
N GLU A 150 25.14 37.72 9.08
CA GLU A 150 25.26 39.18 9.09
C GLU A 150 24.40 39.80 10.21
#